data_AF-A0A0H2SN91-F1
#
_entry.id   AF-A0A0H2SN91-F1
#
_cell.length_a   1.000
_cell.length_b   1.000
_cell.length_c   1.000
_cell.angle_alpha   90.00
_cell.angle_beta   90.00
_cell.angle_gamma   90.00
#
_symmetry.space_group_name_H-M   'P 1'
#
loop_
_entity.id
_entity.type
_entity.pdbx_description
1 polymer ?
#
loop_
_entity_poly.entity_id
_entity_poly.type
_entity_poly.pdbx_seq_one_letter_code
_entity_poly.pdbx_strand_id
1 'polypeptide(L)'
;MFLKKYYLILIIISIYIIAFSTKIPVFKNERFIGYINTSINDSTNPEIINGYWLNLKEINEELDYFILGSLNSYDLIYEFSIELGSYLLEKGYDFIIFGNLKTLKKDSKNFLNYIASSPYITSQVLYIMLRGFETAGIFPIVYIDKEVSKEVKNSLELKSGKINYLSDFNADKYMFYDKMEKKVYLNREIMPKLTWELPSNKNMENTIKKIFENSIIITGWLGNNYKTYYRKLPKNSKEKSIIYFSKKVEKRVKDFLNKNIVIYSAKKNWDW
;
A
#
# COMPACT_ATOMS: atom_id res chain seq x y z
N MET A 1 46.55 2.16 10.15
CA MET A 1 45.39 3.10 10.27
C MET A 1 44.65 3.32 8.94
N PHE A 2 45.33 3.26 7.79
CA PHE A 2 44.72 3.44 6.46
C PHE A 2 43.72 2.34 6.03
N LEU A 3 43.97 1.06 6.35
CA LEU A 3 43.05 -0.03 5.99
C LEU A 3 41.62 0.14 6.57
N LYS A 4 41.49 0.68 7.80
CA LYS A 4 40.19 0.92 8.44
C LYS A 4 39.38 2.01 7.72
N LYS A 5 40.03 3.04 7.17
CA LYS A 5 39.37 4.09 6.38
C LYS A 5 38.88 3.58 5.03
N TYR A 6 39.67 2.76 4.34
CA TYR A 6 39.25 2.14 3.07
C TYR A 6 38.10 1.17 3.25
N TYR A 7 38.11 0.38 4.34
CA TYR A 7 37.00 -0.51 4.66
C TYR A 7 35.70 0.26 4.96
N LEU A 8 35.80 1.39 5.65
CA LEU A 8 34.65 2.28 5.90
C LEU A 8 34.12 2.89 4.59
N ILE A 9 35.00 3.35 3.70
CA ILE A 9 34.62 3.90 2.38
C ILE A 9 33.97 2.81 1.52
N LEU A 10 34.51 1.60 1.49
CA LEU A 10 33.92 0.46 0.77
C LEU A 10 32.58 0.05 1.37
N ILE A 11 32.41 0.07 2.69
CA ILE A 11 31.11 -0.16 3.33
C ILE A 11 30.14 0.96 2.96
N ILE A 12 30.55 2.22 2.99
CA ILE A 12 29.70 3.35 2.61
C ILE A 12 29.29 3.23 1.14
N ILE A 13 30.23 2.93 0.23
CA ILE A 13 29.95 2.70 -1.19
C ILE A 13 29.04 1.49 -1.38
N SER A 14 29.25 0.40 -0.64
CA SER A 14 28.41 -0.80 -0.73
C SER A 14 27.00 -0.56 -0.18
N ILE A 15 26.89 0.20 0.93
CA ILE A 15 25.60 0.67 1.46
C ILE A 15 24.92 1.59 0.46
N TYR A 16 25.66 2.49 -0.20
CA TYR A 16 25.13 3.35 -1.26
C TYR A 16 24.67 2.55 -2.49
N ILE A 17 25.43 1.52 -2.90
CA ILE A 17 25.08 0.62 -4.02
C ILE A 17 23.82 -0.20 -3.69
N ILE A 18 23.67 -0.64 -2.44
CA ILE A 18 22.47 -1.37 -1.96
C ILE A 18 21.28 -0.41 -1.76
N ALA A 19 21.55 0.87 -1.47
CA ALA A 19 20.53 1.91 -1.33
C ALA A 19 20.04 2.48 -2.67
N PHE A 20 20.62 2.08 -3.81
CA PHE A 20 19.99 2.34 -5.10
C PHE A 20 18.71 1.53 -5.20
N SER A 21 17.61 2.25 -5.13
CA SER A 21 16.33 1.83 -5.69
C SER A 21 16.54 1.12 -7.02
N THR A 22 16.10 -0.14 -7.06
CA THR A 22 16.18 -0.92 -8.29
C THR A 22 15.05 -0.47 -9.19
N LYS A 23 15.36 0.37 -10.18
CA LYS A 23 14.42 0.62 -11.28
C LYS A 23 14.29 -0.64 -12.12
N ILE A 24 13.06 -1.10 -12.32
CA ILE A 24 12.75 -2.28 -13.13
C ILE A 24 12.41 -1.81 -14.54
N PRO A 25 13.17 -2.18 -15.58
CA PRO A 25 12.91 -1.72 -16.93
C PRO A 25 11.63 -2.35 -17.51
N VAL A 26 10.90 -1.55 -18.29
CA VAL A 26 9.65 -1.90 -18.94
C VAL A 26 9.85 -1.90 -20.45
N PHE A 27 9.36 -2.96 -21.10
CA PHE A 27 9.50 -3.21 -22.53
C PHE A 27 8.14 -3.45 -23.18
N LYS A 28 8.03 -3.06 -24.46
CA LYS A 28 6.94 -3.42 -25.36
C LYS A 28 7.56 -4.01 -26.63
N ASN A 29 7.28 -5.29 -26.92
CA ASN A 29 7.88 -6.00 -28.05
C ASN A 29 9.41 -5.80 -28.12
N GLU A 30 10.11 -6.05 -27.01
CA GLU A 30 11.57 -5.86 -26.85
C GLU A 30 12.09 -4.41 -26.90
N ARG A 31 11.24 -3.44 -27.24
CA ARG A 31 11.60 -2.02 -27.17
C ARG A 31 11.44 -1.49 -25.75
N PHE A 32 12.50 -0.93 -25.19
CA PHE A 32 12.45 -0.21 -23.92
C PHE A 32 11.50 1.00 -24.02
N ILE A 33 10.63 1.16 -23.02
CA ILE A 33 9.65 2.26 -22.97
C ILE A 33 9.63 3.00 -21.63
N GLY A 34 10.29 2.51 -20.58
CA GLY A 34 10.19 3.12 -19.27
C GLY A 34 10.69 2.28 -18.11
N TYR A 35 10.44 2.76 -16.88
CA TYR A 35 10.82 2.09 -15.64
C TYR A 35 9.65 1.97 -14.69
N ILE A 36 9.63 0.88 -13.91
CA ILE A 36 8.93 0.81 -12.64
C ILE A 36 9.93 1.14 -11.54
N ASN A 37 9.67 2.24 -10.85
CA ASN A 37 10.45 2.76 -9.76
C ASN A 37 10.02 2.09 -8.46
N THR A 38 10.99 1.67 -7.66
CA THR A 38 10.75 0.98 -6.38
C THR A 38 10.98 1.89 -5.19
N SER A 39 11.46 3.12 -5.42
CA SER A 39 11.45 4.20 -4.45
C SER A 39 10.75 5.44 -5.00
N ILE A 40 10.05 6.14 -4.12
CA ILE A 40 9.35 7.38 -4.45
C ILE A 40 10.28 8.56 -4.76
N ASN A 41 11.56 8.45 -4.42
CA ASN A 41 12.57 9.47 -4.68
C ASN A 41 13.39 9.17 -5.94
N ASP A 42 12.99 8.15 -6.69
CA ASP A 42 13.60 7.82 -7.96
C ASP A 42 13.41 8.94 -8.97
N SER A 43 14.47 9.27 -9.70
CA SER A 43 14.39 10.25 -10.78
C SER A 43 13.43 9.79 -11.87
N THR A 44 12.46 10.63 -12.21
CA THR A 44 11.56 10.42 -13.35
C THR A 44 12.12 11.10 -14.59
N ASN A 45 11.75 10.59 -15.76
CA ASN A 45 12.11 11.20 -17.05
C ASN A 45 10.84 11.36 -17.89
N PRO A 46 10.47 12.58 -18.32
CA PRO A 46 9.23 12.85 -19.06
C PRO A 46 9.19 12.21 -20.47
N GLU A 47 10.32 11.77 -21.02
CA GLU A 47 10.39 11.14 -22.34
C GLU A 47 10.01 9.65 -22.33
N ILE A 48 9.90 9.05 -21.15
CA ILE A 48 9.63 7.62 -20.95
C ILE A 48 8.48 7.42 -19.97
N ILE A 49 7.93 6.21 -19.91
CA ILE A 49 6.92 5.88 -18.89
C ILE A 49 7.60 5.66 -17.54
N ASN A 50 7.07 6.27 -16.49
CA ASN A 50 7.51 6.11 -15.11
C ASN A 50 6.37 5.51 -14.27
N GLY A 51 6.50 4.22 -13.93
CA GLY A 51 5.64 3.58 -12.93
C GLY A 51 6.21 3.74 -11.53
N TYR A 52 5.35 3.76 -10.52
CA TYR A 52 5.77 3.60 -9.12
C TYR A 52 5.17 2.33 -8.53
N TRP A 53 6.00 1.45 -7.98
CA TRP A 53 5.55 0.32 -7.18
C TRP A 53 5.32 0.78 -5.75
N LEU A 54 4.04 0.94 -5.38
CA LEU A 54 3.65 1.55 -4.12
C LEU A 54 4.24 0.84 -2.91
N ASN A 55 5.05 1.58 -2.15
CA ASN A 55 5.47 1.23 -0.82
C ASN A 55 4.90 2.26 0.18
N LEU A 56 3.84 1.87 0.90
CA LEU A 56 3.18 2.75 1.88
C LEU A 56 4.14 3.29 2.96
N LYS A 57 5.22 2.55 3.27
CA LYS A 57 6.21 2.99 4.26
C LYS A 57 7.08 4.16 3.80
N GLU A 58 7.24 4.35 2.50
CA GLU A 58 7.89 5.56 1.96
C GLU A 58 6.97 6.78 2.03
N ILE A 59 5.66 6.57 2.07
CA ILE A 59 4.67 7.64 2.28
C ILE A 59 4.61 8.01 3.76
N ASN A 60 4.52 7.00 4.63
CA ASN A 60 4.63 7.15 6.08
C ASN A 60 5.09 5.83 6.71
N GLU A 61 6.10 5.88 7.57
CA GLU A 61 6.77 4.70 8.15
C GLU A 61 5.83 3.76 8.95
N GLU A 62 4.73 4.28 9.48
CA GLU A 62 3.75 3.53 10.27
C GLU A 62 2.51 3.15 9.45
N LEU A 63 2.42 3.52 8.17
CA LEU A 63 1.27 3.22 7.32
C LEU A 63 1.44 1.86 6.62
N ASP A 64 0.42 1.00 6.73
CA ASP A 64 0.40 -0.31 6.10
C ASP A 64 -1.02 -0.66 5.59
N TYR A 65 -1.11 -1.62 4.68
CA TYR A 65 -2.38 -2.06 4.09
C TYR A 65 -3.40 -2.54 5.12
N PHE A 66 -2.94 -3.15 6.21
CA PHE A 66 -3.80 -3.63 7.29
C PHE A 66 -4.60 -2.51 7.96
N ILE A 67 -3.98 -1.33 8.09
CA ILE A 67 -4.61 -0.15 8.68
C ILE A 67 -5.80 0.27 7.81
N LEU A 68 -5.60 0.32 6.49
CA LEU A 68 -6.66 0.67 5.53
C LEU A 68 -7.85 -0.30 5.63
N GLY A 69 -7.60 -1.60 5.81
CA GLY A 69 -8.67 -2.59 5.99
C GLY A 69 -9.43 -2.52 7.31
N SER A 70 -8.89 -1.81 8.30
CA SER A 70 -9.54 -1.61 9.61
C SER A 70 -10.44 -0.38 9.65
N LEU A 71 -10.36 0.53 8.67
CA LEU A 71 -11.10 1.78 8.70
C LEU A 71 -12.61 1.56 8.59
N ASN A 72 -13.38 2.37 9.32
CA ASN A 72 -14.85 2.38 9.22
C ASN A 72 -15.35 3.23 8.04
N SER A 73 -14.55 4.18 7.56
CA SER A 73 -14.88 5.05 6.43
C SER A 73 -14.00 4.71 5.24
N TYR A 74 -14.64 4.35 4.13
CA TYR A 74 -13.96 4.20 2.85
C TYR A 74 -13.60 5.57 2.22
N ASP A 75 -14.26 6.65 2.64
CA ASP A 75 -13.97 7.99 2.14
C ASP A 75 -12.54 8.42 2.48
N LEU A 76 -12.03 8.09 3.67
CA LEU A 76 -10.63 8.34 4.04
C LEU A 76 -9.63 7.59 3.14
N ILE A 77 -9.99 6.40 2.66
CA ILE A 77 -9.14 5.63 1.72
C ILE A 77 -9.18 6.29 0.35
N TYR A 78 -10.37 6.74 -0.08
CA TYR A 78 -10.55 7.45 -1.34
C TYR A 78 -9.77 8.78 -1.36
N GLU A 79 -9.93 9.61 -0.33
CA GLU A 79 -9.18 10.86 -0.14
C GLU A 79 -7.67 10.62 -0.15
N PHE A 80 -7.20 9.64 0.63
CA PHE A 80 -5.78 9.28 0.66
C PHE A 80 -5.25 8.87 -0.72
N SER A 81 -6.02 8.06 -1.46
CA SER A 81 -5.63 7.64 -2.81
C SER A 81 -5.61 8.80 -3.81
N ILE A 82 -6.51 9.78 -3.68
CA ILE A 82 -6.48 10.99 -4.51
C ILE A 82 -5.21 11.81 -4.21
N GLU A 83 -4.95 12.07 -2.94
CA GLU A 83 -3.80 12.89 -2.53
C GLU A 83 -2.47 12.23 -2.91
N LEU A 84 -2.36 10.91 -2.68
CA LEU A 84 -1.18 10.14 -3.10
C LEU A 84 -1.03 10.11 -4.62
N GLY A 85 -2.11 9.88 -5.37
CA GLY A 85 -2.05 9.87 -6.83
C GLY A 85 -1.62 11.22 -7.40
N SER A 86 -2.14 12.31 -6.84
CA SER A 86 -1.78 13.67 -7.22
C SER A 86 -0.31 13.97 -6.93
N TYR A 87 0.17 13.56 -5.75
CA TYR A 87 1.58 13.67 -5.38
C TYR A 87 2.51 12.89 -6.33
N LEU A 88 2.10 11.71 -6.78
CA LEU A 88 2.89 10.90 -7.71
C LEU A 88 2.93 11.51 -9.12
N LEU A 89 1.85 12.13 -9.58
CA LEU A 89 1.84 12.86 -10.85
C LEU A 89 2.69 14.11 -10.81
N GLU A 90 2.67 14.88 -9.70
CA GLU A 90 3.60 16.00 -9.50
C GLU A 90 5.07 15.56 -9.55
N LYS A 91 5.35 14.31 -9.15
CA LYS A 91 6.68 13.68 -9.26
C LYS A 91 6.99 13.12 -10.65
N GLY A 92 6.04 13.13 -11.59
CA GLY A 92 6.23 12.64 -12.95
C GLY A 92 6.02 11.13 -13.13
N TYR A 93 5.25 10.47 -12.24
CA TYR A 93 4.83 9.08 -12.44
C TYR A 93 3.53 9.00 -13.25
N ASP A 94 3.50 8.13 -14.25
CA ASP A 94 2.35 7.91 -15.15
C ASP A 94 1.37 6.86 -14.61
N PHE A 95 1.89 5.88 -13.85
CA PHE A 95 1.09 4.78 -13.34
C PHE A 95 1.57 4.32 -11.96
N ILE A 96 0.68 3.68 -11.21
CA ILE A 96 0.95 3.14 -9.89
C ILE A 96 0.62 1.65 -9.85
N ILE A 97 1.56 0.84 -9.37
CA ILE A 97 1.33 -0.57 -9.04
C ILE A 97 1.06 -0.68 -7.55
N PHE A 98 -0.08 -1.22 -7.17
CA PHE A 98 -0.46 -1.29 -5.75
C PHE A 98 -1.23 -2.56 -5.39
N GLY A 99 -1.36 -2.77 -4.08
CA GLY A 99 -2.13 -3.84 -3.48
C GLY A 99 -1.53 -5.23 -3.70
N ASN A 100 -2.25 -6.21 -3.18
CA ASN A 100 -2.13 -7.61 -3.57
C ASN A 100 -3.50 -8.25 -3.38
N LEU A 101 -3.82 -9.26 -4.18
CA LEU A 101 -5.11 -9.95 -4.11
C LEU A 101 -5.10 -11.11 -3.09
N LYS A 102 -4.30 -11.01 -2.03
CA LYS A 102 -4.24 -12.02 -0.97
C LYS A 102 -5.17 -11.67 0.17
N THR A 103 -5.57 -12.69 0.92
CA THR A 103 -6.22 -12.52 2.22
C THR A 103 -5.29 -12.87 3.35
N LEU A 104 -5.47 -12.17 4.46
CA LEU A 104 -4.76 -12.42 5.70
C LEU A 104 -5.19 -13.79 6.28
N LYS A 105 -4.21 -14.63 6.61
CA LYS A 105 -4.40 -15.93 7.30
C LYS A 105 -3.79 -15.90 8.70
N LYS A 106 -4.25 -16.77 9.60
CA LYS A 106 -3.80 -16.85 11.00
C LYS A 106 -2.28 -16.93 11.16
N ASP A 107 -1.63 -17.72 10.32
CA ASP A 107 -0.18 -17.98 10.40
C ASP A 107 0.64 -17.11 9.44
N SER A 108 0.08 -15.99 8.97
CA SER A 108 0.79 -15.06 8.08
C SER A 108 1.97 -14.43 8.82
N LYS A 109 3.18 -14.55 8.27
CA LYS A 109 4.42 -14.06 8.89
C LYS A 109 4.37 -12.58 9.29
N ASN A 110 3.74 -11.74 8.47
CA ASN A 110 3.56 -10.33 8.75
C ASN A 110 2.16 -9.88 8.32
N PHE A 111 1.26 -9.71 9.29
CA PHE A 111 -0.13 -9.35 9.03
C PHE A 111 -0.29 -7.93 8.45
N LEU A 112 0.66 -7.03 8.68
CA LEU A 112 0.60 -5.64 8.22
C LEU A 112 0.57 -5.51 6.69
N ASN A 113 1.12 -6.50 5.99
CA ASN A 113 1.17 -6.56 4.53
C ASN A 113 -0.18 -6.90 3.88
N TYR A 114 -1.19 -7.26 4.66
CA TYR A 114 -2.50 -7.69 4.17
C TYR A 114 -3.58 -6.69 4.55
N ILE A 115 -4.59 -6.52 3.70
CA ILE A 115 -5.71 -5.63 3.99
C ILE A 115 -6.64 -6.24 5.04
N ALA A 116 -7.09 -7.49 4.84
CA ALA A 116 -8.04 -8.16 5.73
C ALA A 116 -8.01 -9.68 5.50
N SER A 117 -8.60 -10.44 6.44
CA SER A 117 -8.88 -11.87 6.21
C SER A 117 -10.09 -12.08 5.28
N SER A 118 -11.01 -11.10 5.25
CA SER A 118 -12.20 -11.14 4.40
C SER A 118 -11.90 -10.75 2.94
N PRO A 119 -12.21 -11.61 1.95
CA PRO A 119 -12.09 -11.26 0.54
C PRO A 119 -12.90 -10.01 0.14
N TYR A 120 -14.07 -9.84 0.76
CA TYR A 120 -14.94 -8.69 0.51
C TYR A 120 -14.27 -7.39 0.94
N ILE A 121 -13.73 -7.33 2.17
CA ILE A 121 -13.04 -6.12 2.66
C ILE A 121 -11.81 -5.82 1.79
N THR A 122 -10.99 -6.84 1.49
CA THR A 122 -9.81 -6.68 0.64
C THR A 122 -10.19 -6.10 -0.72
N SER A 123 -11.18 -6.68 -1.40
CA SER A 123 -11.64 -6.18 -2.71
C SER A 123 -12.26 -4.79 -2.62
N GLN A 124 -12.98 -4.46 -1.55
CA GLN A 124 -13.57 -3.13 -1.38
C GLN A 124 -12.50 -2.05 -1.20
N VAL A 125 -11.50 -2.28 -0.35
CA VAL A 125 -10.39 -1.34 -0.18
C VAL A 125 -9.62 -1.15 -1.49
N LEU A 126 -9.29 -2.23 -2.19
CA LEU A 126 -8.60 -2.15 -3.48
C LEU A 126 -9.42 -1.40 -4.53
N TYR A 127 -10.74 -1.62 -4.57
CA TYR A 127 -11.65 -0.91 -5.45
C TYR A 127 -11.65 0.60 -5.16
N ILE A 128 -11.76 0.98 -3.89
CA ILE A 128 -11.77 2.40 -3.50
C ILE A 128 -10.43 3.07 -3.82
N MET A 129 -9.31 2.38 -3.57
CA MET A 129 -7.99 2.87 -3.96
C MET A 129 -7.87 3.05 -5.47
N LEU A 130 -8.34 2.06 -6.25
CA LEU A 130 -8.38 2.12 -7.71
C LEU A 130 -9.14 3.37 -8.18
N ARG A 131 -10.35 3.60 -7.66
CA ARG A 131 -11.16 4.78 -7.99
C ARG A 131 -10.50 6.09 -7.57
N GLY A 132 -9.84 6.13 -6.42
CA GLY A 132 -9.12 7.31 -5.94
C GLY A 132 -7.94 7.66 -6.85
N PHE A 133 -7.16 6.66 -7.26
CA PHE A 133 -6.06 6.84 -8.20
C PHE A 133 -6.55 7.26 -9.60
N GLU A 134 -7.60 6.64 -10.12
CA GLU A 134 -8.25 7.09 -11.35
C GLU A 134 -8.70 8.54 -11.23
N THR A 135 -9.36 8.91 -10.13
CA THR A 135 -9.81 10.29 -9.91
C THR A 135 -8.64 11.27 -9.88
N ALA A 136 -7.53 10.86 -9.26
CA ALA A 136 -6.29 11.62 -9.28
C ALA A 136 -5.49 11.49 -10.59
N GLY A 137 -6.03 10.88 -11.64
CA GLY A 137 -5.38 10.83 -12.95
C GLY A 137 -4.12 9.99 -13.06
N ILE A 138 -3.78 9.20 -12.05
CA ILE A 138 -2.67 8.26 -12.15
C ILE A 138 -3.21 6.89 -12.54
N PHE A 139 -2.61 6.24 -13.53
CA PHE A 139 -3.14 4.98 -14.03
C PHE A 139 -2.92 3.83 -13.03
N PRO A 140 -3.97 3.23 -12.46
CA PRO A 140 -3.82 2.20 -11.44
C PRO A 140 -3.62 0.80 -12.04
N ILE A 141 -2.67 0.07 -11.48
CA ILE A 141 -2.36 -1.31 -11.82
C ILE A 141 -2.36 -2.15 -10.54
N VAL A 142 -3.18 -3.19 -10.52
CA VAL A 142 -3.25 -4.08 -9.36
C VAL A 142 -2.23 -5.20 -9.51
N TYR A 143 -1.40 -5.38 -8.49
CA TYR A 143 -0.41 -6.47 -8.49
C TYR A 143 -1.05 -7.82 -8.17
N ILE A 144 -0.71 -8.83 -8.98
CA ILE A 144 -1.16 -10.21 -8.80
C ILE A 144 0.05 -11.14 -8.70
N ASP A 145 0.11 -11.89 -7.60
CA ASP A 145 1.10 -12.95 -7.41
C ASP A 145 0.48 -14.35 -7.43
N LYS A 146 1.30 -15.38 -7.20
CA LYS A 146 0.89 -16.80 -7.25
C LYS A 146 -0.12 -17.21 -6.17
N GLU A 147 -0.20 -16.51 -5.05
CA GLU A 147 -1.08 -16.84 -3.92
C GLU A 147 -2.40 -16.05 -3.97
N VAL A 148 -2.88 -15.75 -5.19
CA VAL A 148 -4.11 -14.99 -5.41
C VAL A 148 -5.32 -15.68 -4.78
N SER A 149 -6.17 -14.93 -4.08
CA SER A 149 -7.53 -15.38 -3.77
C SER A 149 -8.43 -15.14 -4.98
N LYS A 150 -9.02 -16.22 -5.50
CA LYS A 150 -10.00 -16.13 -6.59
C LYS A 150 -11.22 -15.32 -6.16
N GLU A 151 -11.61 -15.42 -4.90
CA GLU A 151 -12.72 -14.68 -4.30
C GLU A 151 -12.45 -13.18 -4.29
N VAL A 152 -11.24 -12.75 -3.91
CA VAL A 152 -10.84 -11.33 -3.97
C VAL A 152 -10.88 -10.84 -5.41
N LYS A 153 -10.28 -11.60 -6.34
CA LYS A 153 -10.21 -11.24 -7.77
C LYS A 153 -11.62 -11.08 -8.35
N ASN A 154 -12.47 -12.10 -8.23
CA ASN A 154 -13.84 -12.08 -8.75
C ASN A 154 -14.65 -10.94 -8.13
N SER A 155 -14.55 -10.75 -6.81
CA SER A 155 -15.25 -9.65 -6.12
C SER A 155 -14.80 -8.27 -6.58
N LEU A 156 -13.51 -8.11 -6.89
CA LEU A 156 -12.95 -6.86 -7.39
C LEU A 156 -13.38 -6.59 -8.84
N GLU A 157 -13.33 -7.60 -9.71
CA GLU A 157 -13.76 -7.51 -11.12
C GLU A 157 -15.25 -7.20 -11.23
N LEU A 158 -16.09 -7.78 -10.37
CA LEU A 158 -17.52 -7.45 -10.31
C LEU A 158 -17.78 -5.97 -9.92
N LYS A 159 -16.88 -5.34 -9.15
CA LYS A 159 -17.03 -3.93 -8.70
C LYS A 159 -16.50 -2.92 -9.72
N SER A 160 -15.42 -3.26 -10.39
CA SER A 160 -14.64 -2.34 -11.24
C SER A 160 -14.79 -2.60 -12.74
N GLY A 161 -15.30 -3.77 -13.14
CA GLY A 161 -15.32 -4.20 -14.53
C GLY A 161 -13.91 -4.58 -15.00
N LYS A 162 -13.33 -3.80 -15.92
CA LYS A 162 -12.01 -4.07 -16.50
C LYS A 162 -10.90 -3.47 -15.64
N ILE A 163 -9.97 -4.31 -15.18
CA ILE A 163 -8.81 -3.92 -14.36
C ILE A 163 -7.52 -4.24 -15.09
N ASN A 164 -6.52 -3.39 -14.91
CA ASN A 164 -5.16 -3.64 -15.36
C ASN A 164 -4.36 -4.34 -14.26
N TYR A 165 -3.66 -5.40 -14.65
CA TYR A 165 -2.90 -6.23 -13.72
C TYR A 165 -1.44 -6.33 -14.13
N LEU A 166 -0.56 -6.31 -13.13
CA LEU A 166 0.83 -6.76 -13.24
C LEU A 166 0.97 -8.15 -12.63
N SER A 167 1.78 -9.01 -13.24
CA SER A 167 1.94 -10.39 -12.79
C SER A 167 3.29 -11.00 -13.02
N ASP A 168 3.69 -11.75 -12.01
CA ASP A 168 4.88 -12.58 -11.96
C ASP A 168 4.77 -13.93 -12.70
N PHE A 169 3.61 -14.24 -13.27
CA PHE A 169 3.32 -15.50 -13.95
C PHE A 169 2.53 -15.25 -15.24
N ASN A 170 2.70 -16.16 -16.22
CA ASN A 170 1.95 -16.17 -17.47
C ASN A 170 0.47 -16.41 -17.19
N ALA A 171 -0.26 -15.32 -17.06
CA ALA A 171 -1.70 -15.26 -17.04
C ALA A 171 -2.11 -14.15 -17.99
N ASP A 172 -3.28 -14.25 -18.61
CA ASP A 172 -3.83 -13.30 -19.57
C ASP A 172 -3.89 -11.87 -19.00
N LYS A 173 -2.78 -11.12 -19.11
CA LYS A 173 -2.57 -9.86 -18.38
C LYS A 173 -1.90 -8.81 -19.26
N TYR A 174 -2.23 -7.56 -18.93
CA TYR A 174 -1.76 -6.36 -19.61
C TYR A 174 -0.28 -6.07 -19.34
N MET A 175 0.25 -6.46 -18.18
CA MET A 175 1.70 -6.43 -17.88
C MET A 175 2.17 -7.74 -17.23
N PHE A 176 3.34 -8.21 -17.65
CA PHE A 176 3.98 -9.43 -17.15
C PHE A 176 5.40 -9.11 -16.66
N TYR A 177 5.75 -9.57 -15.45
CA TYR A 177 7.08 -9.45 -14.86
C TYR A 177 7.85 -10.77 -15.01
N ASP A 178 8.93 -10.71 -15.80
CA ASP A 178 9.89 -11.80 -15.93
C ASP A 178 10.89 -11.75 -14.77
N LYS A 179 10.85 -12.76 -13.90
CA LYS A 179 11.77 -12.86 -12.76
C LYS A 179 13.19 -13.24 -13.15
N MET A 180 13.37 -14.00 -14.22
CA MET A 180 14.69 -14.45 -14.69
C MET A 180 15.46 -13.26 -15.24
N GLU A 181 14.79 -12.46 -16.07
CA GLU A 181 15.41 -11.27 -16.68
C GLU A 181 15.28 -10.01 -15.83
N LYS A 182 14.40 -10.01 -14.82
CA LYS A 182 14.03 -8.85 -14.00
C LYS A 182 13.51 -7.68 -14.85
N LYS A 183 12.63 -7.98 -15.81
CA LYS A 183 12.03 -7.01 -16.74
C LYS A 183 10.51 -7.11 -16.71
N VAL A 184 9.84 -6.01 -17.03
CA VAL A 184 8.39 -6.01 -17.26
C VAL A 184 8.08 -5.87 -18.74
N TYR A 185 7.16 -6.69 -19.23
CA TYR A 185 6.66 -6.70 -20.59
C TYR A 185 5.21 -6.23 -20.62
N LEU A 186 4.90 -5.23 -21.46
CA LEU A 186 3.56 -4.71 -21.67
C LEU A 186 2.92 -5.41 -22.87
N ASN A 187 1.84 -6.17 -22.62
CA ASN A 187 1.06 -6.86 -23.64
C ASN A 187 -0.03 -5.91 -24.17
N ARG A 188 -0.11 -5.75 -25.50
CA ARG A 188 -1.05 -4.86 -26.24
C ARG A 188 -0.58 -3.40 -26.37
N GLU A 189 -1.35 -2.61 -27.13
CA GLU A 189 -0.97 -1.26 -27.56
C GLU A 189 -1.20 -0.15 -26.52
N ILE A 190 -1.77 -0.45 -25.36
CA ILE A 190 -2.22 0.57 -24.41
C ILE A 190 -1.03 1.15 -23.66
N MET A 191 -0.68 2.40 -23.99
CA MET A 191 0.12 3.25 -23.11
C MET A 191 -0.84 4.01 -22.21
N PRO A 192 -0.76 3.84 -20.88
CA PRO A 192 -1.59 4.61 -19.98
C PRO A 192 -1.25 6.10 -20.09
N LYS A 193 -2.25 6.91 -20.45
CA LYS A 193 -2.19 8.38 -20.35
C LYS A 193 -3.54 8.88 -19.88
N LEU A 194 -3.56 9.57 -18.75
CA LEU A 194 -4.72 10.30 -18.24
C LEU A 194 -4.35 11.78 -18.25
N THR A 195 -5.20 12.62 -18.86
CA THR A 195 -4.85 13.99 -19.25
C THR A 195 -5.68 15.07 -18.54
N TRP A 196 -6.34 14.75 -17.43
CA TRP A 196 -7.09 15.75 -16.67
C TRP A 196 -6.23 16.45 -15.61
N GLU A 197 -6.50 17.73 -15.41
CA GLU A 197 -5.87 18.55 -14.37
C GLU A 197 -6.40 18.17 -12.98
N LEU A 198 -5.50 18.16 -11.99
CA LEU A 198 -5.75 17.58 -10.67
C LEU A 198 -6.13 18.61 -9.62
N PRO A 199 -6.95 18.22 -8.62
CA PRO A 199 -7.10 19.00 -7.41
C PRO A 199 -5.76 19.02 -6.65
N SER A 200 -5.18 20.22 -6.49
CA SER A 200 -3.89 20.47 -5.81
C SER A 200 -3.95 20.32 -4.29
N ASN A 201 -4.76 19.41 -3.75
CA ASN A 201 -5.06 19.41 -2.32
C ASN A 201 -3.91 18.75 -1.55
N LYS A 202 -2.99 19.60 -1.05
CA LYS A 202 -1.79 19.20 -0.32
C LYS A 202 -2.08 18.91 1.15
N ASN A 203 -2.91 17.90 1.45
CA ASN A 203 -3.25 17.55 2.84
C ASN A 203 -2.98 16.09 3.25
N MET A 204 -2.13 15.38 2.50
CA MET A 204 -1.78 13.97 2.73
C MET A 204 -1.41 13.66 4.18
N GLU A 205 -0.65 14.54 4.85
CA GLU A 205 -0.27 14.31 6.25
C GLU A 205 -1.48 14.31 7.20
N ASN A 206 -2.45 15.21 7.00
CA ASN A 206 -3.66 15.27 7.81
C ASN A 206 -4.57 14.07 7.53
N THR A 207 -4.68 13.64 6.28
CA THR A 207 -5.44 12.43 5.93
C THR A 207 -4.83 11.20 6.57
N ILE A 208 -3.50 11.06 6.53
CA ILE A 208 -2.78 9.98 7.23
C ILE A 208 -3.01 10.04 8.75
N LYS A 209 -3.00 11.25 9.34
CA LYS A 209 -3.33 11.42 10.76
C LYS A 209 -4.74 10.94 11.07
N LYS A 210 -5.74 11.32 10.27
CA LYS A 210 -7.13 10.85 10.41
C LYS A 210 -7.23 9.33 10.25
N ILE A 211 -6.49 8.73 9.31
CA ILE A 211 -6.39 7.27 9.14
C ILE A 211 -5.92 6.63 10.45
N PHE A 212 -4.85 7.14 11.07
CA PHE A 212 -4.37 6.58 12.33
C PHE A 212 -5.39 6.71 13.46
N GLU A 213 -6.04 7.87 13.60
CA GLU A 213 -7.08 8.09 14.60
C GLU A 213 -8.29 7.16 14.43
N ASN A 214 -8.65 6.84 13.18
CA ASN A 214 -9.78 5.97 12.82
C ASN A 214 -9.41 4.48 12.66
N SER A 215 -8.17 4.10 12.99
CA SER A 215 -7.67 2.72 12.93
C SER A 215 -7.51 2.05 14.29
N ILE A 216 -7.91 2.72 15.37
CA ILE A 216 -7.81 2.16 16.73
C ILE A 216 -8.92 1.11 16.91
N ILE A 217 -8.53 -0.14 17.12
CA ILE A 217 -9.46 -1.26 17.26
C ILE A 217 -9.62 -1.62 18.73
N ILE A 218 -10.85 -1.69 19.21
CA ILE A 218 -11.19 -2.10 20.57
C ILE A 218 -11.94 -3.43 20.48
N THR A 219 -11.43 -4.46 21.14
CA THR A 219 -12.04 -5.80 21.19
C THR A 219 -12.46 -6.17 22.62
N GLY A 220 -13.44 -7.08 22.72
CA GLY A 220 -13.98 -7.57 23.99
C GLY A 220 -15.09 -6.70 24.59
N TRP A 221 -15.71 -7.19 25.66
CA TRP A 221 -16.79 -6.48 26.35
C TRP A 221 -16.31 -5.18 27.01
N LEU A 222 -17.10 -4.10 26.89
CA LEU A 222 -16.84 -2.82 27.54
C LEU A 222 -16.62 -2.98 29.05
N GLY A 223 -15.62 -2.29 29.60
CA GLY A 223 -15.29 -2.32 31.04
C GLY A 223 -13.83 -1.94 31.30
N ASN A 224 -13.29 -2.32 32.47
CA ASN A 224 -11.92 -2.00 32.85
C ASN A 224 -10.92 -3.10 32.41
N ASN A 225 -9.62 -2.79 32.47
CA ASN A 225 -8.48 -3.72 32.26
C ASN A 225 -8.20 -4.15 30.81
N TYR A 226 -8.22 -3.20 29.86
CA TYR A 226 -7.77 -3.47 28.50
C TYR A 226 -6.26 -3.70 28.42
N LYS A 227 -5.85 -4.71 27.64
CA LYS A 227 -4.45 -4.84 27.20
C LYS A 227 -4.21 -3.97 25.97
N THR A 228 -3.07 -3.29 25.92
CA THR A 228 -2.71 -2.45 24.78
C THR A 228 -1.71 -3.16 23.87
N TYR A 229 -1.98 -3.11 22.57
CA TYR A 229 -1.12 -3.71 21.54
C TYR A 229 -0.75 -2.66 20.50
N TYR A 230 0.54 -2.34 20.45
CA TYR A 230 1.10 -1.54 19.37
C TYR A 230 1.52 -2.45 18.23
N ARG A 231 0.89 -2.30 17.05
CA ARG A 231 1.22 -3.03 15.81
C ARG A 231 1.35 -4.55 16.01
N LYS A 232 0.52 -5.11 16.89
CA LYS A 232 0.44 -6.54 17.20
C LYS A 232 -1.02 -6.93 17.35
N LEU A 233 -1.36 -8.15 16.92
CA LEU A 233 -2.68 -8.71 17.14
C LEU A 233 -2.71 -9.49 18.46
N PRO A 234 -3.83 -9.46 19.21
CA PRO A 234 -4.00 -10.32 20.37
C PRO A 234 -4.00 -11.79 19.94
N LYS A 235 -3.55 -12.69 20.83
CA LYS A 235 -3.56 -14.14 20.56
C LYS A 235 -4.96 -14.72 20.43
N ASN A 236 -5.94 -14.06 21.05
CA ASN A 236 -7.33 -14.47 21.07
C ASN A 236 -8.22 -13.28 20.71
N SER A 237 -9.02 -13.46 19.65
CA SER A 237 -10.11 -12.60 19.20
C SER A 237 -11.01 -12.00 20.29
N LYS A 238 -11.23 -12.74 21.39
CA LYS A 238 -12.13 -12.38 22.49
C LYS A 238 -11.45 -11.61 23.62
N GLU A 239 -10.13 -11.45 23.57
CA GLU A 239 -9.40 -10.70 24.59
C GLU A 239 -9.83 -9.23 24.60
N LYS A 240 -9.96 -8.65 25.81
CA LYS A 240 -10.20 -7.22 25.99
C LYS A 240 -8.93 -6.46 25.64
N SER A 241 -8.92 -5.88 24.45
CA SER A 241 -7.69 -5.32 23.88
C SER A 241 -7.94 -4.03 23.14
N ILE A 242 -6.97 -3.12 23.20
CA ILE A 242 -6.89 -1.93 22.33
C ILE A 242 -5.69 -2.10 21.44
N ILE A 243 -5.92 -2.13 20.13
CA ILE A 243 -4.89 -2.26 19.12
C ILE A 243 -4.76 -0.91 18.41
N TYR A 244 -3.54 -0.42 18.28
CA TYR A 244 -3.24 0.81 17.54
C TYR A 244 -1.96 0.65 16.72
N PHE A 245 -1.89 1.38 15.61
CA PHE A 245 -0.88 1.14 14.58
C PHE A 245 0.14 2.27 14.40
N SER A 246 -0.08 3.40 15.07
CA SER A 246 0.82 4.55 15.07
C SER A 246 1.07 5.07 16.48
N LYS A 247 2.31 5.44 16.78
CA LYS A 247 2.66 6.12 18.04
C LYS A 247 1.97 7.48 18.19
N LYS A 248 1.60 8.12 17.07
CA LYS A 248 0.89 9.42 17.08
C LYS A 248 -0.45 9.35 17.84
N VAL A 249 -1.08 8.18 17.91
CA VAL A 249 -2.35 7.98 18.64
C VAL A 249 -2.20 7.37 20.03
N GLU A 250 -0.97 7.07 20.48
CA GLU A 250 -0.72 6.43 21.77
C GLU A 250 -1.25 7.28 22.94
N LYS A 251 -1.06 8.60 22.89
CA LYS A 251 -1.62 9.52 23.90
C LYS A 251 -3.14 9.42 23.96
N ARG A 252 -3.81 9.33 22.80
CA ARG A 252 -5.26 9.19 22.72
C ARG A 252 -5.73 7.87 23.35
N VAL A 253 -5.00 6.77 23.12
CA VAL A 253 -5.27 5.47 23.78
C VAL A 253 -5.09 5.57 25.29
N LYS A 254 -4.03 6.23 25.78
CA LYS A 254 -3.82 6.46 27.21
C LYS A 254 -4.93 7.32 27.83
N ASP A 255 -5.35 8.37 27.13
CA ASP A 255 -6.45 9.23 27.57
C ASP A 255 -7.78 8.46 27.61
N PHE A 256 -8.03 7.52 26.69
CA PHE A 256 -9.21 6.64 26.73
C PHE A 256 -9.23 5.78 28.00
N LEU A 257 -8.09 5.23 28.37
CA LEU A 257 -7.94 4.37 29.55
C LEU A 257 -8.04 5.14 30.88
N ASN A 258 -7.53 6.38 30.93
CA ASN A 258 -7.35 7.13 32.18
C ASN A 258 -8.37 8.25 32.39
N LYS A 259 -8.88 8.84 31.32
CA LYS A 259 -9.74 10.05 31.34
C LYS A 259 -11.13 9.81 30.74
N ASN A 260 -11.46 8.56 30.39
CA ASN A 260 -12.73 8.17 29.79
C ASN A 260 -13.14 9.01 28.56
N ILE A 261 -12.16 9.42 27.74
CA ILE A 261 -12.50 10.02 26.43
C ILE A 261 -13.15 8.95 25.53
N VAL A 262 -13.98 9.37 24.58
CA VAL A 262 -14.62 8.44 23.64
C VAL A 262 -13.69 8.16 22.45
N ILE A 263 -13.51 6.87 22.15
CA ILE A 263 -12.92 6.38 20.89
C ILE A 263 -13.96 5.49 20.23
N TYR A 264 -14.30 5.81 18.98
CA TYR A 264 -15.08 4.91 18.13
C TYR A 264 -14.15 3.83 17.59
N SER A 265 -14.43 2.57 17.94
CA SER A 265 -13.60 1.45 17.49
C SER A 265 -13.63 1.32 15.98
N ALA A 266 -12.46 1.19 15.39
CA ALA A 266 -12.25 0.73 14.04
C ALA A 266 -12.75 -0.72 13.87
N LYS A 267 -12.92 -1.13 12.61
CA LYS A 267 -13.40 -2.46 12.24
C LYS A 267 -12.32 -3.50 12.47
N LYS A 268 -12.68 -4.56 13.20
CA LYS A 268 -11.88 -5.78 13.25
C LYS A 268 -11.95 -6.49 11.88
N ASN A 269 -10.80 -6.70 11.26
CA ASN A 269 -10.64 -7.24 9.90
C ASN A 269 -9.89 -8.60 9.86
N TRP A 270 -9.85 -9.31 10.99
CA TRP A 270 -9.39 -10.71 11.14
C TRP A 270 -10.39 -11.53 11.96
N ASP A 271 -10.34 -12.86 11.85
CA ASP A 271 -11.38 -13.77 12.37
C ASP A 271 -10.93 -14.72 13.48
N TRP A 272 -9.66 -14.69 13.91
CA TRP A 272 -9.12 -15.51 15.00
C TRP A 272 -8.79 -14.74 16.28
#